data_AF-A0A6G2QN16-F1
#
_entry.id   AF-A0A6G2QN16-F1
#
_cell.length_a   1.000
_cell.length_b   1.000
_cell.length_c   1.000
_cell.angle_alpha   90.00
_cell.angle_beta   90.00
_cell.angle_gamma   90.00
#
_symmetry.space_group_name_H-M   'P 1'
#
loop_
_entity.id
_entity.type
_entity.pdbx_description
1 polymer ?
#
loop_
_entity_poly.entity_id
_entity_poly.type
_entity_poly.pdbx_seq_one_letter_code
_entity_poly.pdbx_strand_id
1 'polypeptide(L)'
;TASVLRGAAGPAEPPHGRDGWRPTDRDDLERVAERAGLRPDGSGRVACPFGYADVDSAVRGLMSTGLFDPAVAAADRTQVGKELTEALHPYVRPDGTVWMPNVFRYLIARTV
;
A
#
# COMPACT_ATOMS: atom_id res chain seq x y z
N THR A 1 -0.51 7.92 -2.44
CA THR A 1 -0.62 6.50 -2.03
C THR A 1 -2.04 5.96 -2.06
N ALA A 2 -2.99 6.61 -1.37
CA ALA A 2 -4.37 6.11 -1.25
C ALA A 2 -5.13 5.96 -2.58
N SER A 3 -4.76 6.67 -3.66
CA SER A 3 -5.37 6.51 -4.98
C SER A 3 -4.95 5.21 -5.69
N VAL A 4 -3.66 4.88 -5.67
CA VAL A 4 -3.11 3.67 -6.33
C VAL A 4 -3.62 2.39 -5.66
N LEU A 5 -3.79 2.41 -4.33
CA LEU A 5 -4.31 1.28 -3.56
C LEU A 5 -5.83 1.14 -3.66
N ARG A 6 -6.57 2.21 -4.00
CA ARG A 6 -8.04 2.16 -4.14
C ARG A 6 -8.48 1.35 -5.36
N GLY A 7 -7.67 1.29 -6.42
CA GLY A 7 -7.96 0.49 -7.61
C GLY A 7 -7.75 -1.02 -7.44
N ALA A 8 -7.12 -1.46 -6.35
CA ALA A 8 -6.91 -2.89 -6.06
C ALA A 8 -8.18 -3.59 -5.52
N ALA A 9 -9.16 -2.82 -5.04
CA ALA A 9 -10.44 -3.37 -4.60
C ALA A 9 -11.33 -3.66 -5.82
N GLY A 10 -11.17 -4.84 -6.40
CA GLY A 10 -12.15 -5.36 -7.36
C GLY A 10 -13.54 -5.48 -6.70
N PRO A 11 -14.64 -5.47 -7.49
CA PRO A 11 -16.02 -5.49 -6.97
C PRO A 11 -16.42 -6.77 -6.22
N ALA A 12 -15.52 -7.74 -6.05
CA ALA A 12 -15.82 -9.06 -5.51
C ALA A 12 -15.12 -9.42 -4.19
N GLU A 13 -14.23 -8.58 -3.65
CA GLU A 13 -13.48 -8.94 -2.43
C GLU A 13 -13.54 -7.83 -1.37
N PRO A 14 -14.16 -8.08 -0.19
CA PRO A 14 -14.16 -7.12 0.90
C PRO A 14 -12.72 -6.94 1.38
N PRO A 15 -12.22 -5.70 1.54
CA PRO A 15 -10.86 -5.46 1.96
C PRO A 15 -10.66 -6.04 3.36
N HIS A 16 -9.83 -7.09 3.43
CA HIS A 16 -9.29 -7.78 4.60
C HIS A 16 -10.08 -7.64 5.92
N GLY A 17 -10.87 -8.67 6.24
CA GLY A 17 -11.54 -8.85 7.53
C GLY A 17 -13.06 -8.63 7.44
N ARG A 18 -13.80 -9.20 8.40
CA ARG A 18 -15.29 -9.23 8.46
C ARG A 18 -15.97 -7.85 8.44
N ASP A 19 -15.21 -6.76 8.45
CA ASP A 19 -15.70 -5.40 8.74
C ASP A 19 -15.48 -4.39 7.60
N GLY A 20 -15.03 -4.84 6.42
CA GLY A 20 -14.78 -3.96 5.28
C GLY A 20 -13.59 -3.00 5.48
N TRP A 21 -13.23 -2.27 4.42
CA TRP A 21 -12.17 -1.27 4.50
C TRP A 21 -12.59 -0.13 5.44
N ARG A 22 -11.79 0.09 6.50
CA ARG A 22 -11.85 1.33 7.27
C ARG A 22 -10.48 2.02 7.28
N PRO A 23 -10.43 3.36 7.30
CA PRO A 23 -9.19 4.09 7.48
C PRO A 23 -8.47 3.65 8.76
N THR A 24 -7.14 3.54 8.71
CA THR A 24 -6.32 3.26 9.89
C THR A 24 -6.38 4.44 10.86
N ASP A 25 -6.74 4.16 12.11
CA ASP A 25 -6.79 5.12 13.21
C ASP A 25 -5.39 5.34 13.81
N ARG A 26 -5.19 6.49 14.45
CA ARG A 26 -3.97 6.89 15.16
C ARG A 26 -3.52 5.84 16.17
N ASP A 27 -4.44 5.08 16.77
CA ASP A 27 -4.14 4.11 17.83
C ASP A 27 -4.20 2.63 17.37
N ASP A 28 -4.32 2.36 16.06
CA ASP A 28 -4.52 0.98 15.60
C ASP A 28 -3.34 0.03 15.87
N LEU A 29 -2.08 0.47 15.71
CA LEU A 29 -0.92 -0.39 16.00
C LEU A 29 -0.79 -0.68 17.50
N GLU A 30 -1.04 0.30 18.36
CA GLU A 30 -0.98 0.14 19.82
C GLU A 30 -2.05 -0.85 20.27
N ARG A 31 -3.29 -0.69 19.78
CA ARG A 31 -4.38 -1.64 20.05
C ARG A 31 -4.06 -3.06 19.56
N VAL A 32 -3.36 -3.22 18.44
CA VAL A 32 -2.92 -4.54 17.95
C VAL A 32 -1.86 -5.13 18.88
N ALA A 33 -0.86 -4.33 19.30
CA ALA A 33 0.20 -4.78 20.20
C ALA A 33 -0.33 -5.19 21.58
N GLU A 34 -1.24 -4.39 22.16
CA GLU A 34 -1.90 -4.71 23.44
C GLU A 34 -2.69 -6.02 23.36
N ARG A 35 -3.47 -6.23 22.29
CA ARG A 35 -4.19 -7.49 22.08
C ARG A 35 -3.26 -8.69 21.90
N ALA A 36 -2.04 -8.46 21.41
CA ALA A 36 -1.00 -9.47 21.31
C ALA A 36 -0.22 -9.69 22.62
N GLY A 37 -0.60 -8.99 23.72
CA GLY A 37 0.10 -9.07 25.00
C GLY A 37 1.43 -8.32 25.04
N LEU A 38 1.72 -7.48 24.06
CA LEU A 38 2.92 -6.65 24.03
C LEU A 38 2.66 -5.32 24.73
N ARG A 39 3.70 -4.76 25.33
CA ARG A 39 3.66 -3.42 25.94
C ARG A 39 4.21 -2.37 24.98
N PRO A 40 3.39 -1.44 24.45
CA PRO A 40 3.87 -0.31 23.66
C PRO A 40 4.96 0.49 24.39
N ASP A 41 5.99 0.90 23.65
CA ASP A 41 7.17 1.59 24.20
C ASP A 41 7.61 2.80 23.37
N GLY A 42 6.91 3.08 22.28
CA GLY A 42 7.13 4.26 21.45
C GLY A 42 6.61 4.03 20.05
N SER A 43 6.20 5.09 19.35
CA SER A 43 5.75 5.01 17.97
C SER A 43 6.26 6.21 17.18
N GLY A 44 6.21 6.10 15.86
CA GLY A 44 6.67 7.17 14.99
C GLY A 44 6.23 6.99 13.55
N ARG A 45 6.72 7.89 12.71
CA ARG A 45 6.52 7.88 11.26
C ARG A 45 7.87 7.90 10.58
N VAL A 46 8.00 7.11 9.53
CA VAL A 46 9.21 7.06 8.70
C VAL A 46 8.84 7.37 7.26
N ALA A 47 9.59 8.28 6.63
CA ALA A 47 9.52 8.47 5.19
C ALA A 47 10.13 7.22 4.52
N CYS A 48 9.33 6.49 3.76
CA CYS A 48 9.75 5.29 3.03
C CYS A 48 9.31 5.44 1.57
N PRO A 49 9.93 6.36 0.82
CA PRO A 49 9.54 6.62 -0.54
C PRO A 49 9.80 5.40 -1.43
N PHE A 50 8.89 5.13 -2.37
CA PHE A 50 9.14 4.13 -3.41
C PHE A 50 9.69 4.85 -4.63
N GLY A 51 10.94 4.54 -4.98
CA GLY A 51 11.63 5.06 -6.15
C GLY A 51 11.81 3.97 -7.20
N TYR A 52 11.49 4.28 -8.45
CA TYR A 52 11.73 3.40 -9.58
C TYR A 52 12.40 4.16 -10.72
N ALA A 53 13.21 3.45 -11.51
CA ALA A 53 13.95 4.01 -12.63
C ALA A 53 13.00 4.59 -13.71
N ASP A 54 11.85 3.95 -13.90
CA ASP A 54 10.84 4.31 -14.89
C ASP A 54 9.46 3.73 -14.50
N VAL A 55 8.44 4.09 -15.28
CA VAL A 55 7.04 3.64 -15.08
C VAL A 55 6.93 2.12 -15.20
N ASP A 56 7.60 1.50 -16.17
CA ASP A 56 7.52 0.04 -16.37
C ASP A 56 8.08 -0.73 -15.16
N SER A 57 9.16 -0.23 -14.58
CA SER A 57 9.75 -0.75 -13.35
C SER A 57 8.83 -0.55 -12.14
N ALA A 58 8.15 0.60 -12.05
CA ALA A 58 7.15 0.84 -11.03
C ALA A 58 5.96 -0.11 -11.15
N VAL A 59 5.40 -0.31 -12.36
CA VAL A 59 4.31 -1.26 -12.60
C VAL A 59 4.72 -2.68 -12.22
N ARG A 60 5.91 -3.14 -12.63
CA ARG A 60 6.43 -4.46 -12.24
C ARG A 60 6.58 -4.59 -10.73
N GLY A 61 7.13 -3.56 -10.06
CA GLY A 61 7.30 -3.56 -8.61
C GLY A 61 5.95 -3.61 -7.88
N LEU A 62 4.97 -2.81 -8.31
CA LEU A 62 3.63 -2.82 -7.71
C LEU A 62 2.91 -4.14 -7.93
N MET A 63 2.99 -4.71 -9.14
CA MET A 63 2.41 -6.02 -9.44
C MET A 63 3.06 -7.15 -8.62
N SER A 64 4.36 -7.09 -8.33
CA SER A 64 5.05 -8.11 -7.53
C SER A 64 4.60 -8.20 -6.07
N THR A 65 3.80 -7.23 -5.59
CA THR A 65 3.25 -7.27 -4.23
C THR A 65 2.13 -8.31 -4.06
N GLY A 66 1.56 -8.80 -5.16
CA GLY A 66 0.36 -9.66 -5.17
C GLY A 66 -0.94 -8.92 -4.83
N LEU A 67 -0.86 -7.63 -4.45
CA LEU A 67 -2.03 -6.84 -4.06
C LEU A 67 -3.06 -6.69 -5.20
N PHE A 68 -2.59 -6.73 -6.45
CA PHE A 68 -3.42 -6.56 -7.64
C PHE A 68 -3.89 -7.89 -8.24
N ASP A 69 -3.54 -9.04 -7.66
CA ASP A 69 -3.92 -10.36 -8.18
C ASP A 69 -5.45 -10.52 -8.35
N PRO A 70 -6.30 -10.06 -7.41
CA PRO A 70 -7.75 -10.10 -7.62
C PRO A 70 -8.23 -9.26 -8.81
N ALA A 71 -7.63 -8.08 -9.01
CA ALA A 71 -7.94 -7.22 -10.15
C ALA A 71 -7.49 -7.86 -11.47
N VAL A 72 -6.33 -8.52 -11.47
CA VAL A 72 -5.81 -9.27 -12.62
C VAL A 72 -6.72 -10.45 -12.94
N ALA A 73 -7.23 -11.17 -11.94
CA ALA A 73 -8.17 -12.26 -12.13
C ALA A 73 -9.51 -11.78 -12.73
N ALA A 74 -9.96 -10.58 -12.36
CA ALA A 74 -11.23 -10.02 -12.82
C ALA A 74 -11.16 -9.35 -14.21
N ALA A 75 -10.03 -8.74 -14.58
CA ALA A 75 -9.93 -7.88 -15.77
C ALA A 75 -8.74 -8.17 -16.70
N ASP A 76 -7.81 -9.05 -16.33
CA ASP A 76 -6.53 -9.32 -16.99
C ASP A 76 -5.35 -8.38 -16.65
N ARG A 77 -4.13 -8.90 -16.87
CA ARG A 77 -2.87 -8.23 -16.52
C ARG A 77 -2.59 -6.99 -17.36
N THR A 78 -3.01 -6.97 -18.62
CA THR A 78 -2.80 -5.85 -19.53
C THR A 78 -3.65 -4.67 -19.11
N GLN A 79 -4.92 -4.92 -18.78
CA GLN A 79 -5.82 -3.88 -18.32
C GLN A 79 -5.34 -3.29 -16.98
N VAL A 80 -5.02 -4.11 -16.00
CA VAL A 80 -4.50 -3.63 -14.71
C VAL A 80 -3.17 -2.87 -14.89
N GLY A 81 -2.30 -3.32 -15.80
CA GLY A 81 -1.06 -2.60 -16.13
C GLY A 81 -1.32 -1.19 -16.64
N LYS A 82 -2.30 -1.00 -17.52
CA LYS A 82 -2.69 0.33 -18.02
C LYS A 82 -3.21 1.24 -16.91
N GLU A 83 -4.08 0.73 -16.05
CA GLU A 83 -4.62 1.51 -14.92
C GLU A 83 -3.53 1.90 -13.93
N LEU A 84 -2.55 1.02 -13.69
CA LEU A 84 -1.39 1.33 -12.85
C LEU A 84 -0.51 2.40 -13.49
N THR A 85 -0.21 2.30 -14.79
CA THR A 85 0.50 3.34 -15.53
C THR A 85 -0.22 4.68 -15.41
N GLU A 86 -1.54 4.70 -15.61
CA GLU A 86 -2.33 5.92 -15.50
C GLU A 86 -2.25 6.52 -14.08
N ALA A 87 -2.43 5.70 -13.06
CA ALA A 87 -2.37 6.11 -11.66
C ALA A 87 -0.98 6.59 -11.21
N LEU A 88 0.08 6.22 -11.95
CA LEU A 88 1.46 6.59 -11.65
C LEU A 88 1.84 7.98 -12.17
N HIS A 89 1.13 8.54 -13.16
CA HIS A 89 1.47 9.84 -13.77
C HIS A 89 1.79 10.96 -12.76
N PRO A 90 1.02 11.16 -11.67
CA PRO A 90 1.31 12.22 -10.70
C PRO A 90 2.65 12.06 -9.95
N TYR A 91 3.24 10.87 -10.00
CA TYR A 91 4.48 10.51 -9.33
C TYR A 91 5.67 10.43 -10.30
N VAL A 92 5.44 10.62 -11.61
CA VAL A 92 6.50 10.66 -12.62
C VAL A 92 7.18 12.02 -12.59
N ARG A 93 8.51 12.01 -12.48
CA ARG A 93 9.35 13.20 -12.52
C ARG A 93 9.73 13.56 -13.96
N PRO A 94 10.19 14.81 -14.22
CA PRO A 94 10.61 15.22 -15.56
C PRO A 94 11.72 14.37 -16.19
N ASP A 95 12.53 13.68 -15.37
CA ASP A 95 13.60 12.78 -15.82
C ASP A 95 13.11 11.35 -16.14
N GLY A 96 11.80 11.10 -16.04
CA GLY A 96 11.19 9.79 -16.29
C GLY A 96 11.18 8.85 -15.08
N THR A 97 11.84 9.21 -13.98
CA THR A 97 11.82 8.41 -12.75
C THR A 97 10.46 8.50 -12.04
N VAL A 98 10.09 7.46 -11.31
CA VAL A 98 8.87 7.45 -10.49
C VAL A 98 9.25 7.63 -9.03
N TRP A 99 8.60 8.57 -8.34
CA TRP A 99 8.81 8.83 -6.91
C TRP A 99 7.50 8.94 -6.15
N MET A 100 7.20 7.94 -5.33
CA MET A 100 6.02 7.91 -4.47
C MET A 100 6.42 8.27 -3.03
N PRO A 101 6.01 9.43 -2.47
CA PRO A 101 6.46 9.90 -1.17
C PRO A 101 5.69 9.22 -0.01
N ASN A 102 5.85 7.91 0.14
CA ASN A 102 5.11 7.14 1.14
C ASN A 102 5.66 7.40 2.55
N VAL A 103 4.75 7.43 3.53
CA VAL A 103 5.07 7.52 4.96
C VAL A 103 4.43 6.34 5.65
N PHE A 104 5.21 5.57 6.40
CA PHE A 104 4.72 4.44 7.18
C PHE A 104 4.75 4.77 8.66
N ARG A 105 3.77 4.25 9.40
CA ARG A 105 3.77 4.31 10.86
C ARG A 105 4.44 3.05 11.39
N TYR A 106 5.22 3.20 12.45
CA TYR A 106 5.81 2.08 13.18
C TYR A 106 5.48 2.18 14.66
N LEU A 107 5.54 1.04 15.34
CA LEU A 107 5.40 0.89 16.78
C LEU A 107 6.58 0.05 17.28
N ILE A 108 7.18 0.48 18.39
CA ILE A 108 8.13 -0.29 19.19
C ILE A 108 7.34 -0.80 20.39
N ALA A 109 7.43 -2.09 20.66
CA ALA A 109 6.80 -2.73 21.80
C ALA A 109 7.76 -3.73 22.45
N ARG A 110 7.57 -3.99 23.74
CA ARG A 110 8.34 -4.96 24.52
C ARG A 110 7.49 -6.17 24.86
N THR A 111 8.14 -7.32 25.00
CA THR A 111 7.53 -8.47 25.67
C THR A 111 7.35 -8.15 27.15
N VAL A 112 6.25 -8.62 27.73
CA VAL A 112 6.01 -8.60 29.18
C VAL A 112 6.65 -9.79 29.86
#